data_AF-A0A4D4K0N5-F1
#
_entry.id   AF-A0A4D4K0N5-F1
#
_cell.length_a   1.000
_cell.length_b   1.000
_cell.length_c   1.000
_cell.angle_alpha   90.00
_cell.angle_beta   90.00
_cell.angle_gamma   90.00
#
_symmetry.space_group_name_H-M   'P 1'
#
loop_
_entity.id
_entity.type
_entity.pdbx_description
1 polymer ?
#
loop_
_entity_poly.entity_id
_entity_poly.type
_entity_poly.pdbx_seq_one_letter_code
_entity_poly.pdbx_strand_id
1 'polypeptide(L)'
;MVAPPSAGLRGDQPVPFARAAEHPLVMPAAGHALRSLIDGAAGRAAVEMDIAVQTNSMRVQKQLVRAGHGWTILPGLGIAEDVADGTLGAAPLCEPDVWRSIVLGMSRAGRTPPAVEAVARELLHQITSAVDQERWPSAQLHTRAAPTDDT
;
A
#
# COMPACT_ATOMS: atom_id res chain seq x y z
N MET A 1 7.60 -2.96 1.81
CA MET A 1 8.93 -2.51 1.35
C MET A 1 9.19 -3.06 -0.04
N VAL A 2 9.83 -2.28 -0.90
CA VAL A 2 10.16 -2.66 -2.29
C VAL A 2 11.58 -2.23 -2.60
N ALA A 3 12.39 -3.12 -3.17
CA ALA A 3 13.81 -2.94 -3.41
C ALA A 3 14.25 -3.66 -4.71
N PRO A 4 15.49 -3.45 -5.20
CA PRO A 4 16.03 -4.29 -6.26
C PRO A 4 15.99 -5.78 -5.87
N PRO A 5 15.88 -6.72 -6.83
CA PRO A 5 15.90 -8.16 -6.53
C PRO A 5 17.15 -8.61 -5.75
N SER A 6 18.30 -7.95 -5.99
CA SER A 6 19.55 -8.22 -5.29
C SER A 6 19.51 -7.92 -3.78
N ALA A 7 18.51 -7.18 -3.30
CA ALA A 7 18.30 -6.95 -1.87
C ALA A 7 17.73 -8.17 -1.13
N GLY A 8 17.26 -9.20 -1.86
CA GLY A 8 16.80 -10.46 -1.26
C GLY A 8 15.53 -10.34 -0.41
N LEU A 9 14.71 -9.30 -0.61
CA LEU A 9 13.43 -9.15 0.07
C LEU A 9 12.46 -10.25 -0.33
N ARG A 10 11.79 -10.85 0.66
CA ARG A 10 10.82 -11.95 0.46
C ARG A 10 9.49 -11.65 1.13
N GLY A 11 8.40 -12.10 0.50
CA GLY A 11 7.03 -11.85 0.97
C GLY A 11 6.71 -12.48 2.34
N ASP A 12 7.42 -13.54 2.72
CA ASP A 12 7.30 -14.27 3.99
C ASP A 12 8.25 -13.75 5.08
N GLN A 13 9.07 -12.73 4.78
CA GLN A 13 10.05 -12.16 5.71
C GLN A 13 9.82 -10.66 5.88
N PRO A 14 8.98 -10.27 6.86
CA PRO A 14 8.74 -8.87 7.16
C PRO A 14 10.03 -8.11 7.48
N VAL A 15 10.09 -6.85 7.06
CA VAL A 15 11.20 -5.93 7.29
C VAL A 15 10.79 -4.90 8.34
N PRO A 16 11.52 -4.77 9.46
CA PRO A 16 11.28 -3.70 10.42
C PRO A 16 11.40 -2.33 9.76
N PHE A 17 10.50 -1.39 10.09
CA PHE A 17 10.52 -0.06 9.49
C PHE A 17 11.87 0.64 9.70
N ALA A 18 12.48 0.49 10.87
CA ALA A 18 13.81 1.03 11.15
C ALA A 18 14.88 0.50 10.18
N ARG A 19 14.84 -0.79 9.83
CA ARG A 19 15.75 -1.39 8.84
C ARG A 19 15.50 -0.86 7.45
N ALA A 20 14.24 -0.66 7.08
CA ALA A 20 13.89 -0.01 5.82
C ALA A 20 14.45 1.42 5.72
N ALA A 21 14.46 2.16 6.83
CA ALA A 21 14.95 3.53 6.91
C ALA A 21 16.49 3.66 6.86
N GLU A 22 17.24 2.56 7.04
CA GLU A 22 18.70 2.53 6.87
C GLU A 22 19.15 2.71 5.40
N HIS A 23 18.21 2.67 4.45
CA HIS A 23 18.46 2.80 3.01
C HIS A 23 17.94 4.12 2.45
N PRO A 24 18.60 4.71 1.42
CA PRO A 24 18.04 5.84 0.69
C PRO A 24 16.67 5.51 0.09
N LEU A 25 15.69 6.39 0.29
CA LEU A 25 14.31 6.16 -0.08
C LEU A 25 13.87 7.02 -1.26
N VAL A 26 13.15 6.39 -2.18
CA VAL A 26 12.40 7.00 -3.26
C VAL A 26 10.94 7.07 -2.82
N MET A 27 10.44 8.28 -2.54
CA MET A 27 9.17 8.46 -1.83
C MET A 27 8.14 9.26 -2.62
N PRO A 28 6.84 9.11 -2.34
CA PRO A 28 5.87 10.11 -2.74
C PRO A 28 6.20 11.49 -2.12
N ALA A 29 5.80 12.56 -2.79
CA ALA A 29 5.99 13.91 -2.28
C ALA A 29 5.18 14.12 -0.99
N ALA A 30 5.65 15.04 -0.14
CA ALA A 30 4.94 15.43 1.07
C ALA A 30 3.49 15.86 0.75
N GLY A 31 2.55 15.51 1.64
CA GLY A 31 1.12 15.77 1.44
C GLY A 31 0.36 14.69 0.65
N HIS A 32 1.05 13.73 0.01
CA HIS A 32 0.40 12.56 -0.57
C HIS A 32 -0.08 11.60 0.54
N ALA A 33 -1.28 11.01 0.42
CA ALA A 33 -1.87 10.18 1.47
C ALA A 33 -0.96 9.00 1.90
N LEU A 34 -0.32 8.31 0.94
CA LEU A 34 0.65 7.26 1.25
C LEU A 34 1.86 7.82 2.02
N ARG A 35 2.33 9.02 1.67
CA ARG A 35 3.46 9.65 2.35
C ARG A 35 3.12 9.96 3.81
N SER A 36 1.92 10.45 4.09
CA SER A 36 1.45 10.68 5.47
C SER A 36 1.44 9.42 6.32
N LEU A 37 1.03 8.27 5.75
CA LEU A 37 1.05 6.99 6.47
C LEU A 37 2.49 6.56 6.82
N ILE A 38 3.41 6.76 5.88
CA ILE A 38 4.83 6.44 6.05
C ILE A 38 5.45 7.38 7.08
N ASP A 39 5.23 8.69 6.99
CA ASP A 39 5.75 9.67 7.97
C ASP A 39 5.25 9.32 9.38
N GLY A 40 3.97 8.92 9.52
CA GLY A 40 3.42 8.45 10.79
C GLY A 40 4.08 7.16 11.29
N ALA A 41 4.49 6.26 10.41
CA ALA A 41 5.22 5.04 10.77
C ALA A 41 6.66 5.35 11.21
N ALA A 42 7.35 6.25 10.50
CA ALA A 42 8.67 6.74 10.89
C ALA A 42 8.65 7.40 12.28
N GLY A 43 7.65 8.24 12.55
CA GLY A 43 7.46 8.85 13.86
C GLY A 43 7.22 7.83 14.98
N ARG A 44 6.42 6.78 14.74
CA ARG A 44 6.20 5.70 15.72
C ARG A 44 7.44 4.84 15.95
N ALA A 45 8.25 4.62 14.91
CA ALA A 45 9.52 3.92 15.00
C ALA A 45 10.65 4.77 15.60
N ALA A 46 10.42 6.08 15.78
CA ALA A 46 11.43 7.06 16.19
C ALA A 46 12.69 7.03 15.29
N VAL A 47 12.48 6.93 13.98
CA VAL A 47 13.56 6.93 12.98
C VAL A 47 13.41 8.08 12.00
N GLU A 48 14.55 8.61 11.57
CA GLU A 48 14.63 9.54 10.45
C GLU A 48 14.80 8.78 9.14
N MET A 49 14.19 9.28 8.06
CA MET A 49 14.28 8.69 6.73
C MET A 49 15.24 9.49 5.86
N ASP A 50 16.20 8.81 5.22
CA ASP A 50 16.99 9.41 4.14
C ASP A 50 16.18 9.41 2.83
N ILE A 51 15.61 10.56 2.45
CA ILE A 51 14.79 10.68 1.24
C ILE A 51 15.64 11.20 0.09
N ALA A 52 16.15 10.27 -0.74
CA ALA A 52 16.98 10.60 -1.90
C ALA A 52 16.19 11.25 -3.05
N VAL A 53 14.96 10.80 -3.31
CA VAL A 53 14.13 11.31 -4.41
C VAL A 53 12.66 11.36 -4.00
N GLN A 54 11.96 12.40 -4.44
CA GLN A 54 10.50 12.53 -4.26
C GLN A 54 9.78 12.60 -5.60
N THR A 55 8.76 11.74 -5.79
CA THR A 55 7.91 11.75 -6.99
C THR A 55 6.57 11.07 -6.73
N ASN A 56 5.49 11.62 -7.28
CA ASN A 56 4.14 11.03 -7.18
C ASN A 56 3.86 9.99 -8.27
N SER A 57 4.82 9.73 -9.16
CA SER A 57 4.69 8.69 -10.18
C SER A 57 5.23 7.36 -9.65
N MET A 58 4.33 6.43 -9.32
CA MET A 58 4.71 5.07 -8.94
C MET A 58 5.60 4.41 -10.00
N ARG A 59 5.34 4.67 -11.30
CA ARG A 59 6.18 4.17 -12.39
C ARG A 59 7.63 4.64 -12.25
N VAL A 60 7.84 5.94 -11.97
CA VAL A 60 9.18 6.51 -11.77
C VAL A 60 9.82 5.94 -10.51
N GLN A 61 9.07 5.79 -9.40
CA GLN A 61 9.58 5.16 -8.18
C GLN A 61 10.14 3.76 -8.47
N LYS A 62 9.35 2.92 -9.16
CA LYS A 62 9.77 1.56 -9.56
C LYS A 62 10.99 1.56 -10.48
N GLN A 63 11.09 2.50 -11.42
CA GLN A 63 12.26 2.62 -12.29
C GLN A 63 13.53 2.99 -11.52
N LEU A 64 13.44 3.94 -10.59
CA LEU A 64 14.57 4.34 -9.74
C LEU A 64 15.02 3.21 -8.82
N VAL A 65 14.08 2.44 -8.26
CA VAL A 65 14.41 1.24 -7.48
C VAL A 65 15.14 0.22 -8.35
N ARG A 66 14.63 -0.12 -9.54
CA ARG A 66 15.33 -1.08 -10.43
C ARG A 66 16.73 -0.61 -10.83
N ALA A 67 16.92 0.70 -10.99
CA ALA A 67 18.21 1.32 -11.29
C ALA A 67 19.14 1.43 -10.08
N GLY A 68 18.72 1.01 -8.89
CA GLY A 68 19.55 1.02 -7.68
C GLY A 68 19.67 2.37 -6.98
N HIS A 69 18.78 3.33 -7.26
CA HIS A 69 18.79 4.67 -6.66
C HIS A 69 18.13 4.76 -5.28
N GLY A 70 17.80 3.62 -4.68
CA GLY A 70 17.17 3.54 -3.37
C GLY A 70 16.07 2.49 -3.32
N TRP A 71 15.40 2.40 -2.17
CA TRP A 71 14.24 1.54 -1.98
C TRP A 71 12.97 2.39 -1.90
N THR A 72 11.79 1.75 -1.87
CA THR A 72 10.52 2.46 -1.76
C THR A 72 9.48 1.68 -0.96
N ILE A 73 8.41 2.36 -0.57
CA ILE A 73 7.25 1.77 0.10
C ILE A 73 6.04 1.98 -0.81
N LEU A 74 5.54 0.88 -1.38
CA LEU A 74 4.39 0.87 -2.28
C LEU A 74 3.33 -0.15 -1.82
N PRO A 75 2.05 0.06 -2.15
CA PRO A 75 1.01 -0.94 -1.94
C PRO A 75 1.30 -2.22 -2.73
N GLY A 76 1.06 -3.39 -2.13
CA GLY A 76 1.34 -4.70 -2.75
C GLY A 76 0.74 -4.88 -4.14
N LEU A 77 -0.49 -4.42 -4.35
CA LEU A 77 -1.16 -4.48 -5.66
C LEU A 77 -0.39 -3.73 -6.76
N GLY A 78 0.30 -2.64 -6.44
CA GLY A 78 1.03 -1.83 -7.42
C GLY A 78 2.37 -2.44 -7.89
N ILE A 79 2.79 -3.53 -7.25
CA ILE A 79 4.05 -4.24 -7.48
C ILE A 79 3.88 -5.75 -7.69
N ALA A 80 2.64 -6.26 -7.73
CA ALA A 80 2.37 -7.70 -7.78
C ALA A 80 2.99 -8.35 -9.03
N GLU A 81 2.78 -7.77 -10.21
CA GLU A 81 3.39 -8.22 -11.47
C GLU A 81 4.92 -8.10 -11.41
N ASP A 82 5.44 -6.99 -10.87
CA ASP A 82 6.88 -6.77 -10.82
C ASP A 82 7.63 -7.80 -9.97
N VAL A 83 7.00 -8.27 -8.89
CA VAL A 83 7.50 -9.34 -8.01
C VAL A 83 7.36 -10.70 -8.68
N ALA A 84 6.21 -10.97 -9.32
CA ALA A 84 6.01 -12.21 -10.07
C ALA A 84 7.03 -12.38 -11.20
N ASP A 85 7.37 -11.29 -11.89
CA ASP A 85 8.37 -11.24 -12.96
C ASP A 85 9.82 -11.19 -12.43
N GLY A 86 10.01 -11.11 -11.10
CA GLY A 86 11.33 -11.02 -10.47
C GLY A 86 12.09 -9.71 -10.76
N THR A 87 11.41 -8.67 -11.26
CA THR A 87 12.04 -7.37 -11.56
C THR A 87 12.17 -6.48 -10.33
N LEU A 88 11.42 -6.78 -9.27
CA LEU A 88 11.51 -6.13 -7.95
C LEU A 88 11.42 -7.18 -6.85
N GLY A 89 12.14 -6.95 -5.75
CA GLY A 89 11.94 -7.68 -4.50
C GLY A 89 10.99 -6.90 -3.59
N ALA A 90 10.15 -7.61 -2.84
CA ALA A 90 9.24 -6.97 -1.89
C ALA A 90 9.03 -7.82 -0.64
N ALA A 91 8.80 -7.12 0.48
CA ALA A 91 8.52 -7.70 1.78
C ALA A 91 7.52 -6.82 2.56
N PRO A 92 6.64 -7.39 3.41
CA PRO A 92 5.81 -6.60 4.33
C PRO A 92 6.68 -5.72 5.24
N LEU A 93 6.15 -4.56 5.64
CA LEU A 93 6.75 -3.77 6.72
C LEU A 93 6.17 -4.23 8.05
N CYS A 94 7.02 -4.35 9.07
CA CYS A 94 6.60 -4.54 10.45
C CYS A 94 7.25 -3.46 11.34
N GLU A 95 6.79 -3.37 12.59
CA GLU A 95 7.44 -2.56 13.64
C GLU A 95 7.73 -1.09 13.21
N PRO A 96 6.69 -0.29 12.89
CA PRO A 96 5.27 -0.63 12.95
C PRO A 96 4.71 -1.10 11.60
N ASP A 97 3.58 -1.82 11.66
CA ASP A 97 2.79 -2.09 10.46
C ASP A 97 2.27 -0.79 9.83
N VAL A 98 2.17 -0.80 8.50
CA VAL A 98 1.65 0.33 7.71
C VAL A 98 0.42 -0.14 6.93
N TRP A 99 -0.75 0.11 7.49
CA TRP A 99 -2.04 -0.23 6.89
C TRP A 99 -2.74 0.99 6.31
N ARG A 100 -3.53 0.76 5.26
CA ARG A 100 -4.50 1.74 4.75
C ARG A 100 -5.83 1.06 4.50
N SER A 101 -6.92 1.75 4.78
CA SER A 101 -8.26 1.30 4.40
C SER A 101 -8.64 1.86 3.04
N ILE A 102 -9.23 1.02 2.19
CA ILE A 102 -9.85 1.42 0.92
C ILE A 102 -11.35 1.32 1.11
N VAL A 103 -12.04 2.41 0.81
CA VAL A 103 -13.49 2.53 1.05
C VAL A 103 -14.18 3.02 -0.21
N LEU A 104 -15.40 2.52 -0.45
CA LEU A 104 -16.29 3.06 -1.46
C LEU A 104 -17.17 4.15 -0.83
N GLY A 105 -16.86 5.41 -1.12
CA GLY A 105 -17.67 6.54 -0.68
C GLY A 105 -18.93 6.68 -1.54
N MET A 106 -20.10 6.76 -0.91
CA MET A 106 -21.37 7.02 -1.58
C MET A 106 -22.03 8.29 -1.02
N SER A 107 -22.77 9.02 -1.85
CA SER A 107 -23.57 10.15 -1.38
C SER A 107 -24.56 9.69 -0.32
N ARG A 108 -24.60 10.40 0.81
CA ARG A 108 -25.66 10.22 1.83
C ARG A 108 -26.90 11.06 1.52
N ALA A 109 -26.80 11.98 0.58
CA ALA A 109 -27.86 12.92 0.24
C ALA A 109 -28.62 12.46 -1.01
N GLY A 110 -29.95 12.53 -0.94
CA GLY A 110 -30.85 12.20 -2.04
C GLY A 110 -30.98 10.70 -2.30
N ARG A 111 -31.68 10.36 -3.40
CA ARG A 111 -31.78 8.97 -3.88
C ARG A 111 -30.57 8.64 -4.74
N THR A 112 -29.92 7.51 -4.46
CA THR A 112 -28.86 6.96 -5.34
C THR A 112 -29.48 6.54 -6.67
N PRO A 113 -28.98 7.03 -7.82
CA PRO A 113 -29.47 6.60 -9.12
C PRO A 113 -29.20 5.10 -9.34
N PRO A 114 -30.11 4.35 -10.03
CA PRO A 114 -29.93 2.91 -10.25
C PRO A 114 -28.60 2.54 -10.92
N ALA A 115 -28.11 3.36 -11.84
CA ALA A 115 -26.81 3.14 -12.49
C ALA A 115 -25.63 3.22 -11.50
N VAL A 116 -25.68 4.16 -10.54
CA VAL A 116 -24.65 4.28 -9.49
C VAL A 116 -24.69 3.07 -8.58
N GLU A 117 -25.88 2.61 -8.22
CA GLU A 117 -26.04 1.40 -7.40
C GLU A 117 -25.51 0.14 -8.10
N ALA A 118 -25.79 0.00 -9.40
CA ALA A 118 -25.29 -1.11 -10.21
C ALA A 118 -23.75 -1.12 -10.26
N VAL A 119 -23.12 0.03 -10.51
CA VAL A 119 -21.64 0.14 -10.52
C VAL A 119 -21.06 -0.09 -9.13
N ALA A 120 -21.65 0.47 -8.08
CA ALA A 120 -21.17 0.27 -6.71
C ALA A 120 -21.20 -1.22 -6.31
N ARG A 121 -22.30 -1.91 -6.65
CA ARG A 121 -22.44 -3.34 -6.42
C ARG A 121 -21.39 -4.15 -7.17
N GLU A 122 -21.15 -3.82 -8.44
CA GLU A 122 -20.15 -4.52 -9.26
C GLU A 122 -18.72 -4.26 -8.75
N LEU A 123 -18.40 -3.02 -8.37
CA LEU A 123 -17.10 -2.70 -7.78
C LEU A 123 -16.84 -3.50 -6.50
N LEU A 124 -17.85 -3.59 -5.61
CA LEU A 124 -17.75 -4.39 -4.40
C LEU A 124 -17.58 -5.88 -4.72
N HIS A 125 -18.32 -6.40 -5.70
CA HIS A 125 -18.15 -7.78 -6.16
C HIS A 125 -16.71 -8.04 -6.62
N GLN A 126 -16.19 -7.20 -7.52
CA GLN A 126 -14.86 -7.38 -8.09
C GLN A 126 -13.76 -7.26 -7.03
N ILE A 127 -13.90 -6.34 -6.08
CA ILE A 127 -12.96 -6.20 -4.97
C ILE A 127 -12.98 -7.43 -4.07
N THR A 128 -14.16 -7.88 -3.63
CA THR A 128 -14.30 -9.09 -2.81
C THR A 128 -13.73 -10.31 -3.54
N SER A 129 -14.09 -10.51 -4.81
CA SER A 129 -13.54 -11.59 -5.64
C SER A 129 -12.02 -11.52 -5.79
N ALA A 130 -11.43 -10.33 -5.94
CA ALA A 130 -9.99 -10.17 -6.04
C ALA A 130 -9.25 -10.49 -4.73
N VAL A 131 -9.86 -10.18 -3.58
CA VAL A 131 -9.32 -10.54 -2.27
C VAL A 131 -9.43 -12.04 -2.02
N ASP A 132 -10.60 -12.64 -2.26
CA ASP A 132 -10.85 -14.07 -2.05
C ASP A 132 -9.99 -14.97 -2.95
N GLN A 133 -9.62 -14.47 -4.13
CA GLN A 133 -8.74 -15.17 -5.08
C GLN A 133 -7.26 -14.81 -4.93
N GLU A 134 -6.89 -14.07 -3.87
CA GLU A 134 -5.51 -13.64 -3.59
C GLU A 134 -4.85 -12.79 -4.70
N ARG A 135 -5.65 -12.28 -5.65
CA ARG A 135 -5.18 -11.36 -6.70
C ARG A 135 -4.86 -9.97 -6.16
N TRP A 136 -5.26 -9.69 -4.92
CA TRP A 136 -4.85 -8.52 -4.16
C TRP A 136 -4.02 -8.95 -2.94
N PRO A 137 -2.68 -9.01 -3.06
CA PRO A 137 -1.81 -9.43 -1.97
C PRO A 137 -1.98 -8.54 -0.73
N SER A 138 -2.04 -9.19 0.45
CA SER A 138 -2.13 -8.56 1.77
C SER A 138 -3.40 -7.74 2.02
N ALA A 139 -4.41 -7.79 1.14
CA ALA A 139 -5.69 -7.16 1.41
C ALA A 139 -6.50 -8.00 2.39
N GLN A 140 -7.23 -7.32 3.26
CA GLN A 140 -8.19 -7.93 4.17
C GLN A 140 -9.51 -7.18 4.01
N LEU A 141 -10.61 -7.92 3.85
CA LEU A 141 -11.94 -7.32 3.88
C LEU A 141 -12.24 -6.87 5.31
N HIS A 142 -12.51 -5.58 5.47
CA HIS A 142 -13.00 -5.07 6.74
C HIS A 142 -14.45 -5.52 6.91
N THR A 143 -14.67 -6.55 7.74
CA THR A 143 -16.01 -6.88 8.19
C THR A 143 -16.50 -5.74 9.07
N ARG A 144 -17.53 -5.02 8.64
CA ARG A 144 -18.17 -4.00 9.47
C ARG A 144 -18.75 -4.72 10.70
N ALA A 145 -18.28 -4.39 11.90
CA ALA A 145 -18.98 -4.79 13.12
C ALA A 145 -20.45 -4.35 12.97
N ALA A 146 -21.40 -5.21 13.35
CA ALA A 146 -22.80 -4.83 13.42
C ALA A 146 -22.90 -3.54 14.25
N PRO A 147 -23.79 -2.58 13.88
CA PRO A 147 -24.04 -1.46 14.76
C PRO A 147 -24.43 -2.04 16.12
N THR A 148 -23.67 -1.71 17.17
CA THR A 148 -24.12 -1.89 18.54
C THR A 148 -25.41 -1.11 18.66
N ASP A 149 -26.50 -1.84 18.87
CA ASP A 149 -27.81 -1.29 19.22
C ASP A 149 -27.63 -0.63 20.59
N ASP A 150 -27.30 0.66 20.59
CA ASP A 150 -27.34 1.46 21.80
C ASP A 150 -28.81 1.80 22.08
N THR A 151 -29.24 1.36 23.27
CA THR A 151 -30.58 1.43 23.86
C THR A 151 -31.08 2.85 24.06
#